data_AF-A0A1Y3WMI6-F1
#
_entry.id   AF-A0A1Y3WMI6-F1
#
_cell.length_a   1.000
_cell.length_b   1.000
_cell.length_c   1.000
_cell.angle_alpha   90.00
_cell.angle_beta   90.00
_cell.angle_gamma   90.00
#
_symmetry.space_group_name_H-M   'P 1'
#
loop_
_entity.id
_entity.type
_entity.pdbx_description
1 polymer ?
#
loop_
_entity_poly.entity_id
_entity_poly.type
_entity_poly.pdbx_seq_one_letter_code
_entity_poly.pdbx_strand_id
1 'polypeptide(L)' 'MALAAYERGIASCIVARAEETFDTPLGRSLMQEWDIPEGYTARCFVTLGYVEGPYPQPKPRRPGRTRIIEPKE' A
#
# COMPACT_ATOMS: atom_id res chain seq x y z
N MET A 1 7.61 3.46 -2.80
CA MET A 1 6.97 4.61 -2.12
C MET A 1 7.14 4.58 -0.62
N ALA A 2 6.66 3.55 0.10
CA ALA A 2 6.72 3.52 1.58
C ALA A 2 8.14 3.69 2.19
N LEU A 3 9.15 3.00 1.65
CA LEU A 3 10.54 3.13 2.14
C LEU A 3 11.09 4.55 1.94
N ALA A 4 10.90 5.13 0.75
CA ALA A 4 11.32 6.49 0.45
C ALA A 4 10.59 7.56 1.28
N ALA A 5 9.31 7.32 1.63
CA ALA A 5 8.56 8.19 2.55
C ALA A 5 9.16 8.12 3.96
N TYR A 6 9.43 6.91 4.46
CA TYR A 6 10.02 6.70 5.78
C TYR A 6 11.39 7.38 5.93
N GLU A 7 12.26 7.27 4.92
CA GLU A 7 13.56 7.97 4.90
C GLU A 7 13.43 9.50 4.99
N ARG A 8 12.26 10.04 4.63
CA ARG A 8 11.95 11.48 4.70
C ARG A 8 11.12 11.87 5.93
N GLY A 9 10.94 10.96 6.88
CA GLY A 9 10.10 11.21 8.07
C GLY A 9 8.60 11.27 7.78
N ILE A 10 8.16 10.76 6.63
CA ILE A 10 6.75 10.69 6.23
C ILE A 10 6.23 9.29 6.58
N ALA A 11 5.12 9.24 7.31
CA ALA A 11 4.41 8.01 7.58
C ALA A 11 3.65 7.54 6.34
N SER A 12 3.50 6.22 6.19
CA SER A 12 2.73 5.65 5.09
C SER A 12 1.92 4.44 5.51
N CYS A 13 0.79 4.21 4.83
CA CYS A 13 -0.03 3.02 5.01
C CYS A 13 -0.52 2.49 3.65
N ILE A 14 -0.43 1.17 3.46
CA ILE A 14 -1.02 0.49 2.30
C ILE A 14 -2.45 0.10 2.66
N VAL A 15 -3.41 0.56 1.86
CA VAL A 15 -4.81 0.17 1.97
C VAL A 15 -5.16 -0.70 0.77
N ALA A 16 -5.24 -2.02 1.01
CA ALA A 16 -5.53 -3.04 -0.01
C ALA A 16 -7.05 -3.23 -0.21
N ARG A 17 -7.77 -2.13 -0.50
CA ARG A 17 -9.19 -2.12 -0.87
C ARG A 17 -9.47 -1.20 -2.06
N ALA A 18 -8.44 -0.86 -2.83
CA ALA A 18 -8.63 0.09 -3.92
C ALA A 18 -9.52 -0.49 -5.01
N GLU A 19 -9.40 -1.79 -5.29
CA GLU A 19 -10.16 -2.46 -6.32
C GLU A 19 -11.67 -2.40 -6.02
N GLU A 20 -12.08 -2.81 -4.82
CA GLU A 20 -13.48 -2.77 -4.39
C GLU A 20 -14.01 -1.34 -4.26
N THR A 21 -13.15 -0.37 -3.94
CA THR A 21 -13.52 1.05 -3.88
C THR A 21 -13.89 1.56 -5.28
N PHE A 22 -13.09 1.21 -6.28
CA PHE A 22 -13.26 1.65 -7.65
C PHE A 22 -14.22 0.80 -8.49
N ASP A 23 -14.64 -0.35 -7.98
CA ASP A 23 -15.74 -1.13 -8.56
C ASP A 23 -17.14 -0.59 -8.20
N THR A 24 -17.22 0.47 -7.40
CA THR A 24 -18.48 1.17 -7.13
C THR A 24 -18.83 2.18 -8.24
N PRO A 25 -20.11 2.56 -8.44
CA PRO A 25 -20.47 3.62 -9.38
C PRO A 25 -19.74 4.94 -9.13
N LEU A 26 -19.61 5.35 -7.86
CA LEU A 26 -18.86 6.54 -7.46
C LEU A 26 -17.37 6.40 -7.76
N GLY A 27 -16.79 5.24 -7.47
CA GLY A 27 -15.39 4.96 -7.79
C GLY A 27 -15.11 5.09 -9.29
N ARG A 28 -15.93 4.45 -10.13
CA ARG A 28 -15.81 4.55 -11.59
C ARG A 28 -15.94 5.99 -12.10
N SER A 29 -16.87 6.79 -11.56
CA SER A 29 -16.99 8.20 -11.97
C SER A 29 -15.76 9.01 -11.58
N LEU A 30 -15.18 8.76 -10.40
CA LEU A 30 -13.94 9.42 -9.97
C LEU A 30 -12.74 9.03 -10.86
N MET A 31 -12.64 7.77 -11.28
CA MET A 31 -11.57 7.36 -12.22
C MET A 31 -11.66 8.09 -13.57
N GLN A 32 -12.88 8.30 -14.06
CA GLN A 32 -13.12 9.08 -15.28
C GLN A 32 -12.78 10.56 -15.07
N GLU A 33 -13.21 11.14 -13.95
CA GLU A 33 -12.89 12.53 -13.58
C GLU A 33 -11.38 12.78 -13.45
N TRP A 34 -10.62 11.79 -12.97
CA TRP A 34 -9.16 11.88 -12.83
C TRP A 34 -8.39 11.42 -14.07
N ASP A 35 -9.07 11.29 -15.21
CA ASP A 35 -8.47 10.91 -16.50
C ASP A 35 -7.65 9.60 -16.45
N ILE A 36 -8.08 8.64 -15.62
CA ILE A 36 -7.42 7.32 -15.57
C ILE A 36 -7.80 6.52 -16.82
N PRO A 37 -6.83 6.01 -17.60
CA PRO A 37 -7.15 5.26 -18.81
C PRO A 37 -7.95 4.00 -18.53
N GLU A 38 -8.81 3.63 -19.48
CA GLU A 38 -9.56 2.39 -19.42
C GLU A 38 -8.62 1.16 -19.40
N GLY A 39 -9.04 0.09 -18.70
CA GLY A 39 -8.25 -1.13 -18.53
C GLY A 39 -7.26 -1.09 -17.36
N TYR A 40 -7.11 0.05 -16.67
CA TYR A 40 -6.35 0.12 -15.43
C TYR A 40 -7.20 -0.34 -14.23
N THR A 41 -6.57 -1.12 -13.34
CA THR A 41 -7.19 -1.54 -12.08
C THR A 41 -6.40 -0.96 -10.92
N ALA A 42 -7.09 -0.24 -10.04
CA ALA A 42 -6.51 0.25 -8.80
C ALA A 42 -6.30 -0.90 -7.81
N ARG A 43 -5.04 -1.28 -7.53
CA ARG A 43 -4.72 -2.42 -6.66
C ARG A 43 -4.63 -2.07 -5.18
N CYS A 44 -4.07 -0.91 -4.86
CA CYS A 44 -4.00 -0.41 -3.49
C CYS A 44 -3.83 1.10 -3.46
N PHE A 45 -4.13 1.70 -2.32
CA PHE A 45 -3.73 3.07 -2.01
C PHE A 45 -2.46 3.05 -1.17
N VAL A 46 -1.61 4.06 -1.37
CA VAL A 46 -0.53 4.40 -0.44
C VAL A 46 -0.87 5.76 0.14
N THR A 47 -1.35 5.79 1.38
CA THR A 47 -1.59 7.05 2.08
C THR A 47 -0.27 7.58 2.64
N LEU A 48 -0.10 8.89 2.66
CA LEU A 48 1.08 9.59 3.14
C LEU A 48 0.66 10.69 4.11
N GLY A 49 1.44 10.91 5.16
CA GLY A 49 1.18 11.97 6.12
C GLY A 49 2.20 12.02 7.26
N TYR A 50 2.01 12.96 8.17
CA TYR A 50 2.78 13.03 9.41
C TYR A 50 1.98 12.40 10.55
N VAL A 51 2.63 11.59 11.37
CA VAL A 51 1.96 10.93 12.50
C VAL A 51 1.58 11.97 13.56
N GLU A 52 0.34 11.90 14.03
CA GLU A 52 -0.07 12.56 15.26
C GLU A 52 0.23 11.63 16.45
N GLY A 53 1.20 12.02 17.28
CA GLY A 53 1.65 11.22 18.43
C GLY A 53 2.80 10.24 18.12
N PRO A 54 2.99 9.19 18.95
CA PRO A 54 4.11 8.27 18.81
C PRO A 54 3.98 7.38 17.57
N TYR A 55 5.09 7.16 16.86
CA TYR A 55 5.11 6.25 15.72
C TYR A 55 4.81 4.81 16.16
N PRO A 56 3.98 4.05 15.41
CA PRO A 56 3.61 2.69 15.80
C PRO A 56 4.84 1.78 15.88
N GLN A 57 4.96 1.06 16.99
CA GLN A 57 6.03 0.10 17.19
C GLN A 57 5.88 -1.11 16.26
N PRO A 58 6.97 -1.68 15.75
CA PRO A 58 6.91 -2.83 14.87
C PRO A 58 6.29 -4.04 15.58
N LYS A 59 5.24 -4.62 14.98
CA LYS A 59 4.66 -5.88 15.47
C LYS A 59 5.63 -7.05 15.27
N PRO A 60 5.72 -8.00 16.22
CA PRO A 60 6.49 -9.22 16.03
C PRO A 60 6.13 -9.93 14.72
N ARG A 61 7.13 -10.41 13.98
CA ARG A 61 6.89 -11.23 12.78
C ARG A 61 6.60 -12.67 13.20
N ARG A 62 5.76 -13.36 12.42
CA ARG A 62 5.47 -14.79 12.64
C ARG A 62 6.79 -15.59 12.57
N PRO A 63 7.13 -16.40 13.59
CA PRO A 63 8.34 -17.21 13.55
C PRO A 63 8.28 -18.25 12.42
N GLY A 64 9.45 -18.64 11.89
CA GLY A 64 9.55 -19.63 10.81
C GLY A 64 9.00 -19.16 9.45
N ARG A 65 8.72 -17.87 9.27
CA ARG A 65 8.26 -17.30 7.97
C ARG A 65 9.43 -16.98 7.01
N THR A 66 10.47 -17.81 7.04
CA THR A 66 11.63 -17.70 6.16
C THR A 66 11.88 -19.08 5.56
N ARG A 67 11.98 -19.15 4.23
CA ARG A 67 12.42 -20.36 3.53
C ARG A 67 13.71 -20.01 2.81
N ILE A 68 14.80 -20.62 3.25
CA ILE A 68 16.11 -20.49 2.61
C ILE A 68 16.35 -21.83 1.91
N ILE A 69 16.69 -21.78 0.62
CA ILE A 69 17.07 -22.95 -0.16
C ILE A 69 18.54 -22.74 -0.54
N GLU A 70 19.40 -23.61 -0.05
CA GLU A 70 20.82 -23.59 -0.42
C GLU A 70 20.99 -24.16 -1.83
N PRO A 71 21.91 -23.61 -2.65
CA PRO A 71 22.22 -24.17 -3.96
C PRO A 71 22.72 -25.61 -3.80
N LYS A 72 22.33 -26.51 -4.71
CA LYS A 72 22.93 -27.85 -4.80
C LYS A 72 24.35 -27.70 -5.38
N GLU A 73 25.32 -28.35 -4.73
CA GLU A 73 26.69 -28.54 -5.25
C GLU A 73 26.68 -29.16 -6.66
#